data_AF-A0AAP2GT55-F1
#
_entry.id   AF-A0AAP2GT55-F1
#
_cell.length_a   1.000
_cell.length_b   1.000
_cell.length_c   1.000
_cell.angle_alpha   90.00
_cell.angle_beta   90.00
_cell.angle_gamma   90.00
#
_symmetry.space_group_name_H-M   'P 1'
#
loop_
_entity.id
_entity.type
_entity.pdbx_description
1 polymer ?
#
loop_
_entity_poly.entity_id
_entity_poly.type
_entity_poly.pdbx_seq_one_letter_code
_entity_poly.pdbx_strand_id
1 'polypeptide(L)'
;FIALNYRKKHDNVYAYYLEGFEKDWNHSGSQHRAYYTNLSPGRYTLHLKAGDALGHWSTEAAIVQLEVLPAYYETAWFRTLVFLVICGLLYGLYRYRINQLLRLQHVRNRISADLHDELGSSLSGISIMGALAKKDLPVTHPSASFVERMVE
;
A
#
# COMPACT_ATOMS: atom_id res chain seq x y z
N PHE A 1 -27.83 -31.48 12.48
CA PHE A 1 -29.04 -32.15 11.91
C PHE A 1 -29.54 -33.18 12.91
N ILE A 2 -30.83 -33.56 12.92
CA ILE A 2 -31.37 -34.59 13.83
C ILE A 2 -32.44 -35.38 13.08
N ALA A 3 -32.30 -36.71 13.00
CA ALA A 3 -33.37 -37.59 12.53
C ALA A 3 -34.22 -38.06 13.72
N LEU A 4 -35.54 -37.96 13.59
CA LEU A 4 -36.49 -38.26 14.66
C LEU A 4 -36.86 -39.76 14.60
N ASN A 5 -36.11 -40.60 15.33
CA ASN A 5 -36.41 -42.02 15.47
C ASN A 5 -36.88 -42.33 16.90
N TYR A 6 -38.17 -42.63 17.07
CA TYR A 6 -38.80 -42.90 18.37
C TYR A 6 -38.68 -44.36 18.83
N ARG A 7 -38.23 -45.29 17.97
CA ARG A 7 -38.18 -46.73 18.28
C ARG A 7 -36.85 -47.18 18.89
N LYS A 8 -35.72 -46.61 18.44
CA LYS A 8 -34.38 -46.85 19.01
C LYS A 8 -33.56 -45.57 18.87
N LYS A 9 -33.51 -44.78 19.94
CA LYS A 9 -32.91 -43.43 19.95
C LYS A 9 -31.38 -43.41 19.79
N HIS A 10 -30.69 -44.54 19.98
CA HIS A 10 -29.23 -44.60 20.09
C HIS A 10 -28.48 -45.25 18.90
N ASP A 11 -29.17 -45.79 17.90
CA ASP A 11 -28.54 -46.54 16.79
C ASP A 11 -28.66 -45.84 15.42
N ASN A 12 -29.05 -44.56 15.38
CA ASN A 12 -29.11 -43.82 14.12
C ASN A 12 -27.70 -43.49 13.62
N VAL A 13 -27.41 -43.86 12.38
CA VAL A 13 -26.19 -43.48 11.68
C VAL A 13 -26.49 -42.38 10.66
N TYR A 14 -25.57 -41.44 10.51
CA TYR A 14 -25.70 -40.33 9.57
C TYR A 14 -24.60 -40.40 8.52
N ALA A 15 -24.96 -40.11 7.28
CA ALA A 15 -24.04 -39.86 6.19
C ALA A 15 -24.33 -38.48 5.61
N TYR A 16 -23.30 -37.70 5.37
CA TYR A 16 -23.45 -36.38 4.74
C TYR A 16 -22.43 -36.21 3.63
N TYR A 17 -22.76 -35.35 2.67
CA TYR A 17 -21.93 -35.04 1.53
C TYR A 17 -22.14 -33.58 1.12
N LEU A 18 -21.05 -32.81 1.01
CA LEU A 18 -21.10 -31.43 0.53
C LEU A 18 -20.67 -31.36 -0.93
N GLU A 19 -21.66 -31.29 -1.81
CA GLU A 19 -21.45 -31.11 -3.25
C GLU A 19 -20.76 -29.76 -3.51
N GLY A 20 -19.63 -29.82 -4.22
CA GLY A 20 -18.77 -28.66 -4.49
C GLY A 20 -17.53 -28.58 -3.57
N PHE A 21 -17.44 -29.40 -2.52
CA PHE A 21 -16.27 -29.48 -1.64
C PHE A 21 -15.69 -30.89 -1.57
N GLU A 22 -16.53 -31.90 -1.35
CA GLU A 22 -16.16 -33.31 -1.31
C GLU A 22 -16.64 -34.02 -2.58
N LYS A 23 -16.28 -35.30 -2.77
CA LYS A 23 -16.83 -36.16 -3.85
C LYS A 23 -17.60 -37.40 -3.35
N ASP A 24 -17.35 -37.82 -2.12
CA ASP A 24 -17.89 -39.06 -1.54
C ASP A 24 -18.65 -38.79 -0.23
N TRP A 25 -19.52 -39.72 0.15
CA TRP A 25 -20.28 -39.65 1.39
C TRP A 25 -19.38 -39.84 2.61
N ASN A 26 -19.49 -38.92 3.56
CA ASN A 26 -18.81 -39.00 4.84
C ASN A 26 -19.75 -39.65 5.88
N HIS A 27 -19.31 -40.76 6.46
CA HIS A 27 -20.06 -41.53 7.44
C HIS A 27 -19.70 -41.09 8.86
N SER A 28 -20.63 -40.41 9.50
CA SER A 28 -20.44 -39.74 10.79
C SER A 28 -20.90 -40.59 11.98
N GLY A 29 -21.33 -41.83 11.74
CA GLY A 29 -21.89 -42.69 12.78
C GLY A 29 -23.04 -41.99 13.51
N SER A 30 -22.98 -41.95 14.83
CA SER A 30 -23.97 -41.26 15.69
C SER A 30 -23.75 -39.75 15.83
N GLN A 31 -22.65 -39.20 15.29
CA GLN A 31 -22.42 -37.77 15.32
C GLN A 31 -23.38 -37.05 14.37
N HIS A 32 -23.97 -35.98 14.88
CA HIS A 32 -25.05 -35.25 14.22
C HIS A 32 -24.63 -33.84 13.77
N ARG A 33 -23.31 -33.61 13.66
CA ARG A 33 -22.66 -32.34 13.29
C ARG A 33 -21.53 -32.60 12.30
N ALA A 34 -21.43 -31.75 11.29
CA ALA A 34 -20.31 -31.69 10.36
C ALA A 34 -19.67 -30.30 10.47
N TYR A 35 -18.35 -30.21 10.44
CA TYR A 35 -17.62 -28.95 10.48
C TYR A 35 -16.92 -28.75 9.14
N TYR A 36 -17.30 -27.69 8.43
CA TYR A 36 -16.66 -27.27 7.20
C TYR A 36 -15.98 -25.92 7.43
N THR A 37 -14.66 -25.88 7.19
CA THR A 37 -13.84 -24.67 7.32
C THR A 37 -13.27 -24.29 5.97
N ASN A 38 -13.04 -22.99 5.75
CA ASN A 38 -12.37 -22.49 4.55
C ASN A 38 -13.08 -22.85 3.23
N LEU A 39 -14.42 -22.77 3.21
CA LEU A 39 -15.19 -22.90 1.97
C LEU A 39 -14.95 -21.66 1.11
N SER A 40 -14.47 -21.87 -0.12
CA SER A 40 -14.35 -20.82 -1.12
C SER A 40 -15.72 -20.20 -1.43
N PRO A 41 -15.78 -18.95 -1.90
CA PRO A 41 -17.06 -18.36 -2.30
C PRO A 41 -17.70 -19.15 -3.44
N GLY A 42 -18.97 -19.48 -3.30
CA GLY A 42 -19.66 -20.35 -4.24
C GLY A 42 -20.97 -20.92 -3.71
N ARG A 43 -21.62 -21.72 -4.55
CA ARG A 43 -22.83 -22.45 -4.21
C ARG A 43 -22.47 -23.88 -3.87
N TYR A 44 -22.95 -24.34 -2.72
CA TYR A 44 -22.75 -25.69 -2.21
C TYR A 44 -24.10 -26.34 -1.94
N THR A 45 -24.18 -27.65 -2.14
CA THR A 45 -25.37 -28.42 -1.82
C THR A 45 -25.01 -29.48 -0.79
N LEU A 46 -25.53 -29.34 0.42
CA LEU A 46 -25.37 -30.33 1.47
C LEU A 46 -26.44 -31.41 1.32
N HIS A 47 -26.00 -32.63 1.09
CA HIS A 47 -26.82 -33.83 1.07
C HIS A 47 -26.67 -34.57 2.40
N LEU A 48 -27.79 -34.94 3.02
CA LEU A 48 -27.82 -35.65 4.28
C LEU A 48 -28.70 -36.90 4.16
N LYS A 49 -28.17 -38.05 4.56
CA LYS A 49 -28.90 -39.30 4.70
C LYS A 49 -28.82 -39.79 6.14
N ALA A 50 -29.93 -40.35 6.62
CA ALA A 50 -29.98 -41.03 7.91
C ALA A 50 -30.22 -42.51 7.66
N GLY A 51 -29.66 -43.36 8.50
CA GLY A 51 -29.86 -44.79 8.45
C GLY A 51 -29.90 -45.40 9.86
N ASP A 52 -30.16 -46.69 9.90
CA ASP A 52 -30.09 -47.51 11.11
C ASP A 52 -28.71 -48.21 11.19
N ALA A 53 -28.26 -48.56 12.39
CA ALA A 53 -27.01 -49.30 12.61
C ALA A 53 -26.97 -50.67 11.92
N LEU A 54 -28.14 -51.18 11.48
CA LEU A 54 -28.32 -52.38 10.66
C LEU A 54 -28.03 -52.17 9.16
N GLY A 55 -27.64 -50.96 8.74
CA GLY A 55 -27.27 -50.65 7.35
C GLY A 55 -28.42 -50.21 6.45
N HIS A 56 -29.63 -50.03 7.00
CA HIS A 56 -30.77 -49.50 6.26
C HIS A 56 -30.69 -47.98 6.16
N TRP A 57 -30.46 -47.45 4.97
CA TRP A 57 -30.40 -46.00 4.71
C TRP A 57 -31.74 -45.46 4.21
N SER A 58 -32.04 -44.20 4.52
CA SER A 58 -33.20 -43.49 3.98
C SER A 58 -33.10 -43.40 2.46
N THR A 59 -34.21 -43.69 1.77
CA THR A 59 -34.29 -43.62 0.30
C THR A 59 -34.15 -42.17 -0.19
N GLU A 60 -34.69 -41.22 0.56
CA GLU A 60 -34.57 -39.79 0.29
C GLU A 60 -33.46 -39.16 1.15
N ALA A 61 -32.64 -38.34 0.52
CA ALA A 61 -31.66 -37.48 1.19
C ALA A 61 -32.29 -36.11 1.44
N ALA A 62 -32.06 -35.54 2.62
CA ALA A 62 -32.36 -34.14 2.86
C ALA A 62 -31.31 -33.27 2.16
N ILE A 63 -31.78 -32.30 1.38
CA ILE A 63 -30.94 -31.41 0.57
C ILE A 63 -31.04 -30.00 1.15
N VAL A 64 -29.89 -29.39 1.44
CA VAL A 64 -29.79 -28.00 1.89
C VAL A 64 -28.85 -27.25 0.96
N GLN A 65 -29.34 -26.17 0.35
CA GLN A 65 -28.53 -25.30 -0.50
C GLN A 65 -27.87 -24.21 0.36
N LEU A 66 -26.57 -24.04 0.19
CA LEU A 66 -25.78 -23.02 0.87
C LEU A 66 -25.11 -22.12 -0.18
N GLU A 67 -25.16 -20.82 0.02
CA GLU A 67 -24.42 -19.84 -0.78
C GLU A 67 -23.41 -19.14 0.12
N VAL A 68 -22.12 -19.37 -0.15
CA VAL A 68 -21.02 -18.72 0.54
C VAL A 68 -20.68 -17.46 -0.25
N LEU A 69 -21.04 -16.31 0.32
CA LEU A 69 -20.77 -15.00 -0.27
C LEU A 69 -19.27 -14.70 -0.25
N PRO A 70 -18.72 -14.07 -1.31
CA PRO A 70 -17.32 -13.66 -1.32
C PRO A 70 -17.04 -12.62 -0.24
N ALA A 71 -15.87 -12.73 0.38
CA ALA A 71 -15.45 -11.77 1.39
C ALA A 71 -15.24 -10.38 0.75
N TYR A 72 -15.45 -9.31 1.54
CA TYR A 72 -15.40 -7.94 1.06
C TYR A 72 -14.06 -7.58 0.38
N TYR A 73 -12.95 -8.17 0.83
CA TYR A 73 -11.61 -7.93 0.26
C TYR A 73 -11.37 -8.64 -1.08
N GLU A 74 -12.21 -9.60 -1.46
CA GLU A 74 -12.12 -10.29 -2.75
C GLU A 74 -12.87 -9.59 -3.87
N THR A 75 -13.72 -8.62 -3.51
CA THR A 75 -14.53 -7.88 -4.46
C THR A 75 -13.68 -7.00 -5.37
N ALA A 76 -14.09 -6.88 -6.64
CA ALA A 76 -13.37 -6.09 -7.63
C ALA A 76 -13.23 -4.61 -7.23
N TRP A 77 -14.27 -4.03 -6.61
CA TRP A 77 -14.24 -2.64 -6.16
C TRP A 77 -13.18 -2.40 -5.08
N PHE A 78 -13.00 -3.34 -4.15
CA PHE A 78 -11.99 -3.21 -3.10
C PHE A 78 -10.58 -3.29 -3.68
N ARG A 79 -10.35 -4.19 -4.64
CA ARG A 79 -9.08 -4.28 -5.38
C ARG A 79 -8.77 -2.98 -6.12
N THR A 80 -9.76 -2.39 -6.79
CA THR A 80 -9.62 -1.09 -7.46
C THR A 80 -9.30 0.02 -6.48
N LEU A 81 -9.95 0.05 -5.31
CA LEU A 81 -9.69 1.04 -4.28
C LEU A 81 -8.26 0.94 -3.73
N VAL A 82 -7.80 -0.28 -3.43
CA VAL A 82 -6.42 -0.53 -2.97
C VAL A 82 -5.42 -0.07 -4.04
N PHE A 83 -5.64 -0.41 -5.30
CA PHE A 83 -4.81 0.05 -6.41
C PHE A 83 -4.75 1.58 -6.49
N LEU A 84 -5.90 2.25 -6.37
CA LEU A 84 -6.00 3.72 -6.41
C LEU A 84 -5.26 4.35 -5.23
N VAL A 85 -5.38 3.79 -4.03
CA VAL A 85 -4.63 4.24 -2.83
C VAL A 85 -3.13 4.11 -3.06
N ILE A 86 -2.65 2.98 -3.58
CA ILE A 86 -1.22 2.77 -3.88
C ILE A 86 -0.73 3.78 -4.92
N CYS A 87 -1.48 3.96 -6.02
CA CYS A 87 -1.15 4.96 -7.04
C CYS A 87 -1.13 6.39 -6.47
N GLY A 88 -2.09 6.74 -5.63
CA GLY A 88 -2.16 8.03 -4.94
C GLY A 88 -0.96 8.26 -4.02
N LEU A 89 -0.54 7.22 -3.28
CA LEU A 89 0.62 7.28 -2.39
C LEU A 89 1.93 7.45 -3.19
N LEU A 90 2.10 6.70 -4.28
CA LEU A 90 3.24 6.85 -5.18
C LEU A 90 3.29 8.23 -5.82
N TYR A 91 2.14 8.73 -6.30
CA TYR A 91 2.02 10.07 -6.86
C TYR A 91 2.32 11.16 -5.82
N GLY A 92 1.81 11.01 -4.59
CA GLY A 92 2.09 11.91 -3.49
C GLY A 92 3.56 11.96 -3.11
N LEU A 93 4.22 10.81 -3.02
CA LEU A 93 5.67 10.71 -2.79
C LEU A 93 6.47 11.33 -3.92
N TYR A 94 6.09 11.08 -5.17
CA TYR A 94 6.72 11.69 -6.34
C TYR A 94 6.63 13.22 -6.29
N ARG A 95 5.43 13.76 -6.05
CA ARG A 95 5.21 15.21 -5.92
C ARG A 95 5.99 15.81 -4.76
N TYR A 96 6.03 15.13 -3.62
CA TYR A 96 6.82 15.56 -2.47
C TYR A 96 8.31 15.65 -2.80
N ARG A 97 8.87 14.62 -3.44
CA ARG A 97 10.29 14.60 -3.88
C ARG A 97 10.60 15.74 -4.85
N ILE A 98 9.76 15.95 -5.86
CA ILE A 98 9.95 17.03 -6.84
C ILE A 98 9.92 18.40 -6.17
N ASN A 99 8.98 18.64 -5.25
CA ASN A 99 8.90 19.91 -4.53
C ASN A 99 10.14 20.16 -3.65
N GLN A 100 10.71 19.12 -3.04
CA GLN A 100 11.97 19.24 -2.30
C GLN A 100 13.14 19.60 -3.23
N LEU A 101 13.25 18.94 -4.38
CA LEU A 101 14.28 19.21 -5.39
C LEU A 101 14.20 20.65 -5.91
N LEU A 102 12.99 21.13 -6.24
CA LEU A 102 12.79 22.51 -6.70
C LEU A 102 13.14 23.53 -5.61
N ARG A 103 12.79 23.26 -4.35
CA ARG A 103 13.16 24.14 -3.23
C ARG A 103 14.67 24.22 -3.07
N LEU A 104 15.39 23.11 -3.22
CA LEU A 104 16.85 23.09 -3.16
C LEU A 104 17.47 23.89 -4.32
N GLN A 105 16.93 23.74 -5.53
CA GLN A 105 17.39 24.49 -6.70
C GLN A 105 17.20 26.00 -6.55
N HIS A 106 16.07 26.44 -5.99
CA HIS A 106 15.82 27.86 -5.73
C HIS A 106 16.80 28.43 -4.70
N VAL A 107 17.08 27.70 -3.61
CA VAL A 107 18.07 28.12 -2.62
C VAL A 107 19.45 28.24 -3.26
N ARG A 108 19.87 27.24 -4.04
CA ARG A 108 21.16 27.27 -4.74
C ARG A 108 21.29 28.46 -5.68
N ASN A 109 20.28 28.69 -6.53
CA ASN A 109 20.30 29.79 -7.49
C ASN A 109 20.31 31.16 -6.79
N ARG A 110 19.58 31.30 -5.68
CA ARG A 110 19.60 32.53 -4.88
C ARG A 110 20.97 32.79 -4.27
N ILE A 111 21.62 31.78 -3.69
CA ILE A 111 22.97 31.92 -3.14
C ILE A 111 23.95 32.36 -4.24
N SER A 112 23.88 31.75 -5.43
CA SER A 112 24.73 32.15 -6.56
C SER A 112 24.47 33.59 -7.03
N ALA A 113 23.21 34.04 -7.03
CA ALA A 113 22.86 35.42 -7.38
C ALA A 113 23.36 36.41 -6.31
N ASP A 114 23.05 36.16 -5.03
CA ASP A 114 23.48 36.99 -3.90
C ASP A 114 25.02 37.12 -3.86
N LEU A 115 25.76 36.02 -4.11
CA LEU A 115 27.22 36.03 -4.22
C LEU A 115 27.73 36.87 -5.39
N HIS A 116 27.10 36.76 -6.56
CA HIS A 116 27.52 37.50 -7.75
C HIS A 116 27.35 39.02 -7.54
N ASP A 117 26.22 39.42 -6.93
CA ASP A 117 25.92 40.82 -6.65
C ASP A 117 26.85 41.40 -5.57
N GLU A 118 27.10 40.66 -4.49
CA GLU A 118 27.95 41.11 -3.38
C GLU A 118 29.44 41.20 -3.78
N LEU A 119 29.95 40.21 -4.52
CA LEU A 119 31.31 40.25 -5.07
C LEU A 119 31.45 41.37 -6.11
N GLY A 120 30.46 41.52 -7.00
CA GLY A 120 30.46 42.58 -8.00
C GLY A 120 30.47 43.98 -7.39
N SER A 121 29.67 44.19 -6.34
CA SER A 121 29.61 45.47 -5.62
C SER A 121 30.89 45.77 -4.85
N SER A 122 31.45 44.79 -4.14
CA SER A 122 32.67 44.99 -3.33
C SER A 122 33.91 45.25 -4.20
N LEU A 123 34.08 44.50 -5.29
CA LEU A 123 35.13 44.75 -6.29
C LEU A 123 35.00 46.15 -6.90
N SER A 124 33.78 46.54 -7.31
CA SER A 124 33.53 47.89 -7.84
C SER A 124 33.88 48.98 -6.82
N GLY A 125 33.55 48.77 -5.54
CA GLY A 125 33.91 49.67 -4.46
C GLY A 125 35.42 49.80 -4.26
N ILE A 126 36.16 48.68 -4.29
CA ILE A 126 37.63 48.66 -4.20
C ILE A 126 38.25 49.40 -5.39
N SER A 127 37.81 49.14 -6.62
CA SER A 127 38.30 49.83 -7.81
C SER A 127 38.05 51.34 -7.77
N ILE A 128 36.87 51.78 -7.31
CA ILE A 128 36.55 53.20 -7.15
C ILE A 128 37.43 53.84 -6.06
N MET A 129 37.57 53.21 -4.89
CA MET A 129 38.43 53.74 -3.82
C MET A 129 39.91 53.76 -4.24
N GLY A 130 40.39 52.75 -4.96
CA GLY A 130 41.75 52.72 -5.51
C GLY A 130 41.99 53.85 -6.52
N ALA A 131 41.03 54.10 -7.42
CA ALA A 131 41.08 55.22 -8.36
C ALA A 131 41.04 56.59 -7.66
N LEU A 132 40.24 56.74 -6.60
CA LEU A 132 40.21 57.96 -5.77
C LEU A 132 41.54 58.17 -5.04
N ALA A 133 42.08 57.14 -4.39
CA ALA A 133 43.37 57.20 -3.71
C ALA A 133 44.50 57.60 -4.67
N LYS A 134 44.50 57.08 -5.91
CA LYS A 134 45.46 57.47 -6.95
C LYS A 134 45.40 58.97 -7.29
N LYS A 135 44.21 59.57 -7.27
CA LYS A 135 44.00 60.99 -7.62
C LYS A 135 44.47 61.94 -6.51
N ASP A 136 44.37 61.54 -5.24
CA ASP A 136 44.75 62.35 -4.09
C ASP A 136 46.20 62.11 -3.61
N LEU A 137 46.91 61.12 -4.17
CA LEU A 137 48.32 60.82 -3.84
C LEU A 137 49.30 61.69 -4.67
N PRO A 138 50.22 62.45 -4.04
CA PRO A 138 51.28 63.15 -4.76
C PRO A 138 52.29 62.16 -5.37
N VAL A 139 52.75 62.44 -6.60
CA VAL A 139 53.55 61.57 -7.49
C VAL A 139 54.83 60.99 -6.85
N THR A 140 55.30 61.55 -5.74
CA THR A 140 56.51 61.12 -5.00
C THR A 140 56.25 60.18 -3.82
N HIS A 141 54.99 59.80 -3.53
CA HIS A 141 54.69 58.93 -2.38
C HIS A 141 55.04 57.45 -2.68
N PRO A 142 55.81 56.76 -1.82
CA PRO A 142 56.29 55.38 -2.06
C PRO A 142 55.19 54.32 -2.24
N SER A 143 53.94 54.64 -1.87
CA SER A 143 52.76 53.76 -2.00
C SER A 143 52.06 53.83 -3.35
N ALA A 144 52.38 54.81 -4.20
CA ALA A 144 51.68 55.04 -5.46
C ALA A 144 51.75 53.83 -6.41
N SER A 145 52.89 53.14 -6.43
CA SER A 145 53.12 51.93 -7.23
C SER A 145 52.36 50.68 -6.75
N PHE A 146 51.92 50.65 -5.49
CA PHE A 146 51.13 49.56 -4.94
C PHE A 146 49.64 49.71 -5.28
N VAL A 147 49.14 50.95 -5.24
CA VAL A 147 47.77 51.29 -5.66
C VAL A 147 47.59 51.04 -7.16
N GLU A 148 48.62 51.30 -7.97
CA GLU A 148 48.60 51.06 -9.41
C GLU A 148 48.36 49.58 -9.77
N ARG A 149 48.94 48.64 -9.01
CA ARG A 149 48.74 47.19 -9.21
C ARG A 149 47.43 46.63 -8.66
N MET A 150 46.70 47.40 -7.84
CA MET A 150 45.38 46.99 -7.33
C MET A 150 44.24 47.39 -8.26
N VAL A 151 44.48 48.35 -9.15
CA VAL A 151 43.47 48.91 -10.06
C VAL A 151 43.57 48.33 -11.47
N GLU A 152 44.77 47.88 -11.90
CA GLU A 152 44.98 47.01 -13.08
C GLU A 152 44.48 45.58 -12.84
#